data_AF-A0A2S9G190-F1
#
_entry.id   AF-A0A2S9G190-F1
#
_cell.length_a   1.000
_cell.length_b   1.000
_cell.length_c   1.000
_cell.angle_alpha   90.00
_cell.angle_beta   90.00
_cell.angle_gamma   90.00
#
_symmetry.space_group_name_H-M   'P 1'
#
loop_
_entity.id
_entity.type
_entity.pdbx_description
1 polymer ?
#
loop_
_entity_poly.entity_id
_entity_poly.type
_entity_poly.pdbx_seq_one_letter_code
_entity_poly.pdbx_strand_id
1 'polypeptide(L)'
;GVIVDGVELTPFTRAALAGDMASSLTHFGEDGLPFINADYTLPLSRLPVGPYLGLAALTHDSHAGVATGTAVVVDESGPLGTATA
;
A
#
# COMPACT_ATOMS: atom_id res chain seq x y z
N GLY A 1 -13.96 -0.08 9.16
CA GLY A 1 -14.68 0.97 9.91
C GLY A 1 -14.50 2.29 9.20
N VAL A 2 -15.23 3.34 9.62
CA VAL A 2 -14.95 4.72 9.18
C VAL A 2 -13.65 5.22 9.83
N ILE A 3 -12.89 6.07 9.14
CA ILE A 3 -11.67 6.69 9.69
C ILE A 3 -12.01 7.95 10.47
N VAL A 4 -12.96 8.74 9.95
CA VAL A 4 -13.51 9.92 10.59
C VAL A 4 -15.01 9.70 10.74
N ASP A 5 -15.55 9.95 11.94
CA ASP A 5 -16.96 9.75 12.21
C ASP A 5 -17.83 10.60 11.27
N GLY A 6 -18.92 10.02 10.78
CA GLY A 6 -19.81 10.65 9.79
C GLY A 6 -19.23 10.85 8.38
N VAL A 7 -17.99 10.45 8.10
CA VAL A 7 -17.37 10.59 6.77
C VAL A 7 -17.30 9.24 6.05
N GLU A 8 -17.92 9.18 4.87
CA GLU A 8 -17.89 7.98 4.04
C GLU A 8 -16.48 7.73 3.47
N LEU A 9 -16.08 6.46 3.44
CA LEU A 9 -14.82 6.03 2.83
C LEU A 9 -14.90 6.05 1.30
N THR A 10 -14.38 7.12 0.72
CA THR A 10 -14.20 7.24 -0.74
C THR A 10 -13.18 6.22 -1.27
N PRO A 11 -13.22 5.86 -2.56
CA PRO A 11 -12.19 5.04 -3.19
C PRO A 11 -10.78 5.59 -2.98
N PHE A 12 -10.62 6.92 -3.04
CA PHE A 12 -9.33 7.57 -2.81
C PHE A 12 -8.83 7.38 -1.37
N THR A 13 -9.70 7.54 -0.37
CA THR A 13 -9.34 7.27 1.03
C THR A 13 -8.98 5.80 1.25
N ARG A 14 -9.68 4.87 0.59
CA ARG A 14 -9.33 3.44 0.62
C ARG A 14 -7.96 3.19 -0.01
N ALA A 15 -7.61 3.89 -1.09
CA ALA A 15 -6.28 3.78 -1.70
C ALA A 15 -5.18 4.26 -0.76
N ALA A 16 -5.38 5.39 -0.08
CA ALA A 16 -4.44 5.85 0.94
C ALA A 16 -4.25 4.82 2.07
N LEU A 17 -5.35 4.23 2.58
CA LEU A 17 -5.29 3.17 3.59
C LEU A 17 -4.58 1.90 3.08
N ALA A 18 -4.80 1.53 1.81
CA ALA A 18 -4.11 0.40 1.20
C ALA A 18 -2.61 0.68 1.06
N GLY A 19 -2.23 1.89 0.67
CA GLY A 19 -0.82 2.31 0.56
C GLY A 19 -0.03 2.13 1.86
N ASP A 20 -0.66 2.38 3.01
CA ASP A 20 -0.05 2.18 4.34
C ASP A 20 0.33 0.70 4.61
N MET A 21 -0.27 -0.24 3.89
CA MET A 21 0.07 -1.67 3.99
C MET A 21 1.35 -2.05 3.24
N ALA A 22 1.98 -1.12 2.50
CA ALA A 22 3.13 -1.40 1.65
C ALA A 22 4.28 -2.08 2.41
N SER A 23 4.82 -1.52 3.49
CA SER A 23 5.92 -2.15 4.26
C SER A 23 5.55 -3.53 4.77
N SER A 24 4.35 -3.67 5.35
CA SER A 24 3.91 -4.99 5.84
C SER A 24 3.82 -6.01 4.71
N LEU A 25 3.38 -5.60 3.52
CA LEU A 25 3.26 -6.49 2.37
C LEU A 25 4.61 -6.83 1.75
N THR A 26 5.49 -5.83 1.57
CA THR A 26 6.77 -6.00 0.86
C THR A 26 7.84 -6.58 1.76
N HIS A 27 7.74 -6.43 3.08
CA HIS A 27 8.76 -6.84 4.03
C HIS A 27 8.36 -8.06 4.88
N PHE A 28 7.16 -8.61 4.69
CA PHE A 28 6.78 -9.86 5.34
C PHE A 28 7.58 -11.04 4.77
N GLY A 29 8.09 -11.87 5.67
CA GLY A 29 8.86 -13.06 5.33
C GLY A 29 8.72 -14.18 6.35
N GLU A 30 9.61 -15.17 6.30
CA GLU A 30 9.58 -16.35 7.18
C GLU A 30 9.66 -15.98 8.67
N ASP A 31 10.38 -14.90 9.00
CA ASP A 31 10.54 -14.38 10.37
C ASP A 31 9.40 -13.42 10.80
N GLY A 32 8.35 -13.29 9.99
CA GLY A 32 7.22 -12.41 10.23
C GLY A 32 7.42 -11.00 9.66
N LEU A 33 7.25 -9.96 10.49
CA LEU A 33 7.32 -8.54 10.12
C LEU A 33 8.53 -7.87 10.77
N PRO A 34 9.74 -7.97 10.18
CA PRO A 34 10.96 -7.42 10.77
C PRO A 34 11.11 -5.90 10.64
N PHE A 35 10.25 -5.21 9.86
CA PHE A 35 10.35 -3.78 9.59
C PHE A 35 9.05 -3.02 9.89
N ILE A 36 9.19 -1.71 10.16
CA ILE A 36 8.08 -0.76 10.31
C ILE A 36 8.09 0.25 9.16
N ASN A 37 6.97 0.90 8.87
CA ASN A 37 6.94 2.04 7.96
C ASN A 37 7.74 3.21 8.56
N ALA A 38 8.77 3.68 7.85
CA ALA A 38 9.40 4.97 8.13
C ALA A 38 8.68 6.09 7.36
N ASP A 39 8.41 5.85 6.09
CA ASP A 39 7.54 6.62 5.22
C ASP A 39 6.80 5.69 4.26
N TYR A 40 5.83 6.22 3.51
CA TYR A 40 5.33 5.55 2.31
C TYR A 40 4.91 6.60 1.28
N THR A 41 5.03 6.25 -0.01
CA THR A 41 4.57 7.11 -1.12
C THR A 41 3.62 6.33 -2.02
N LEU A 42 2.47 6.92 -2.34
CA LEU A 42 1.42 6.33 -3.17
C LEU A 42 1.21 7.17 -4.45
N PRO A 43 2.09 7.07 -5.46
CA PRO A 43 1.82 7.68 -6.76
C PRO A 43 0.70 6.93 -7.51
N LEU A 44 -0.36 7.67 -7.87
CA LEU A 44 -1.47 7.16 -8.67
C LEU A 44 -1.52 7.84 -10.04
N SER A 45 -1.66 7.05 -11.11
CA SER A 45 -1.81 7.55 -12.48
C SER A 45 -3.25 7.98 -12.81
N ARG A 46 -4.21 7.51 -12.01
CA ARG A 46 -5.65 7.83 -12.10
C ARG A 46 -6.32 7.61 -10.74
N LEU A 47 -7.55 8.10 -10.59
CA LEU A 47 -8.35 7.80 -9.40
C LEU A 47 -8.81 6.32 -9.38
N PRO A 48 -8.89 5.71 -8.19
CA PRO A 48 -9.42 4.37 -8.01
C PRO A 48 -10.93 4.32 -8.27
N VAL A 49 -11.39 3.19 -8.80
CA VAL A 49 -12.80 2.89 -9.08
C VAL A 49 -13.26 1.74 -8.20
N GLY A 50 -14.45 1.91 -7.63
CA GLY A 50 -15.07 0.89 -6.79
C GLY A 50 -14.49 0.82 -5.36
N PRO A 51 -15.00 -0.11 -4.54
CA PRO A 51 -14.63 -0.21 -3.13
C PRO A 51 -13.44 -1.14 -2.86
N TYR A 52 -12.98 -1.88 -3.88
CA TYR A 52 -11.96 -2.93 -3.74
C TYR A 52 -10.63 -2.50 -4.36
N LEU A 53 -9.55 -2.75 -3.62
CA LEU A 53 -8.18 -2.51 -4.05
C LEU A 53 -7.38 -3.78 -3.82
N GLY A 54 -6.48 -4.08 -4.76
CA GLY A 54 -5.48 -5.11 -4.63
C GLY A 54 -4.10 -4.50 -4.49
N LEU A 55 -3.23 -5.19 -3.76
CA LEU A 55 -1.81 -4.90 -3.66
C LEU A 55 -1.04 -6.18 -3.98
N ALA A 56 0.06 -6.04 -4.72
CA ALA A 56 1.01 -7.14 -4.93
C ALA A 56 2.43 -6.62 -4.76
N ALA A 57 3.22 -7.28 -3.91
CA ALA A 57 4.63 -6.95 -3.75
C ALA A 57 5.38 -7.18 -5.07
N LEU A 58 6.26 -6.24 -5.42
CA LEU A 58 7.13 -6.30 -6.59
C LEU A 58 8.59 -6.41 -6.18
N THR A 59 9.02 -5.64 -5.18
CA THR A 59 10.42 -5.58 -4.74
C THR A 59 10.54 -5.55 -3.22
N HIS A 60 11.66 -6.08 -2.75
CA HIS A 60 12.16 -5.93 -1.39
C HIS A 60 13.69 -5.90 -1.44
N ASP A 61 14.27 -4.87 -0.86
CA ASP A 61 15.71 -4.74 -0.68
C ASP A 61 15.97 -4.27 0.75
N SER A 62 16.93 -4.88 1.45
CA SER A 62 17.25 -4.49 2.82
C SER A 62 18.74 -4.54 3.12
N HIS A 63 19.20 -3.62 3.97
CA HIS A 63 20.58 -3.53 4.42
C HIS A 63 20.66 -2.82 5.78
N ALA A 64 21.45 -3.38 6.71
CA ALA A 64 21.74 -2.76 8.00
C ALA A 64 20.50 -2.27 8.79
N GLY A 65 19.40 -3.04 8.76
CA GLY A 65 18.17 -2.72 9.49
C GLY A 65 17.23 -1.74 8.79
N VAL A 66 17.55 -1.32 7.56
CA VAL A 66 16.68 -0.50 6.70
C VAL A 66 16.20 -1.34 5.52
N ALA A 67 14.93 -1.20 5.16
CA ALA A 67 14.34 -1.86 4.00
C ALA A 67 13.63 -0.84 3.10
N THR A 68 13.59 -1.16 1.81
CA THR A 68 12.73 -0.51 0.83
C THR A 68 11.93 -1.57 0.08
N GLY A 69 10.68 -1.24 -0.25
CA GLY A 69 9.80 -2.13 -0.99
C GLY A 69 8.87 -1.38 -1.90
N THR A 70 8.42 -2.04 -2.97
CA THR A 70 7.39 -1.51 -3.87
C THR A 70 6.29 -2.54 -4.07
N ALA A 71 5.04 -2.09 -3.98
CA ALA A 71 3.86 -2.87 -4.36
C ALA A 71 3.14 -2.20 -5.54
N VAL A 72 2.57 -3.00 -6.45
CA VAL A 72 1.59 -2.52 -7.44
C VAL A 72 0.24 -2.34 -6.75
N VAL A 73 -0.47 -1.26 -7.12
CA VAL A 73 -1.84 -1.00 -6.67
C VAL A 73 -2.79 -1.21 -7.85
N VAL A 74 -3.80 -2.04 -7.64
CA VAL A 74 -4.81 -2.40 -8.67
C VAL A 74 -6.22 -2.13 -8.14
N ASP A 75 -7.14 -1.78 -9.04
CA ASP A 75 -8.58 -1.82 -8.80
C ASP A 75 -9.26 -2.70 -9.87
N GLU A 76 -10.58 -2.66 -9.95
CA GLU A 76 -11.36 -3.44 -10.93
C GLU A 76 -11.06 -3.10 -12.39
N SER A 77 -10.49 -1.93 -12.67
CA SER A 77 -10.04 -1.49 -14.01
C SER A 77 -8.57 -1.80 -14.26
N GLY A 78 -7.89 -2.50 -13.34
CA GLY A 78 -6.48 -2.90 -13.44
C GLY A 78 -5.53 -2.00 -12.66
N PRO A 79 -4.23 -1.98 -13.01
CA PRO A 79 -3.24 -1.16 -12.32
C PRO A 79 -3.57 0.34 -12.34
N LEU A 80 -3.36 1.00 -11.20
CA LEU A 80 -3.52 2.46 -11.08
C LEU A 80 -2.32 3.18 -10.46
N GLY A 81 -1.30 2.45 -9.99
CA GLY A 81 -0.13 3.07 -9.37
C GLY A 81 0.75 2.08 -8.63
N THR A 82 1.63 2.62 -7.80
CA THR A 82 2.49 1.86 -6.89
C THR A 82 2.40 2.43 -5.49
N ALA A 83 2.76 1.63 -4.48
CA ALA A 83 3.02 2.09 -3.13
C ALA A 83 4.45 1.70 -2.76
N THR A 84 5.25 2.66 -2.31
CA THR A 84 6.62 2.43 -1.83
C THR A 84 6.68 2.53 -0.33
N ALA A 85 7.54 1.74 0.30
CA ALA A 85 7.84 1.74 1.72
C ALA A 85 9.33 1.47 1.98
#